data_AF-A0A9N8HN11-F1
#
_entry.id   AF-A0A9N8HN11-F1
#
_cell.length_a   1.000
_cell.length_b   1.000
_cell.length_c   1.000
_cell.angle_alpha   90.00
_cell.angle_beta   90.00
_cell.angle_gamma   90.00
#
_symmetry.space_group_name_H-M   'P 1'
#
loop_
_entity.id
_entity.type
_entity.pdbx_description
1 polymer ?
#
loop_
_entity_poly.entity_id
_entity_poly.type
_entity_poly.pdbx_seq_one_letter_code
_entity_poly.pdbx_strand_id
1 'polypeptide(L)'
;MQKFAQEETLLQIHCSATSTSSKEEFESTVLPKVQKFVQSFPFSAVLPVQPLQYLPTADGGVEVLFMRKKTKEKGSIDGGLCFFVIPTGSGNNNESNELEIVVKRNSEGQTCGKMFSEKLVVQAFVSSFTGKDVEEGRAPLTSQEAPGNELVKVESVFHKWMDGLVA
;
A
#
# COMPACT_ATOMS: atom_id res chain seq x y z
N MET A 1 -3.57 -13.31 -3.08
CA MET A 1 -4.44 -13.06 -1.91
C MET A 1 -4.71 -14.25 -0.98
N GLN A 2 -4.91 -15.49 -1.45
CA GLN A 2 -5.40 -16.60 -0.61
C GLN A 2 -4.56 -16.86 0.67
N LYS A 3 -3.22 -16.71 0.61
CA LYS A 3 -2.32 -16.78 1.79
C LYS A 3 -2.72 -15.83 2.92
N PHE A 4 -3.24 -14.65 2.59
CA PHE A 4 -3.58 -13.57 3.52
C PHE A 4 -5.09 -13.42 3.71
N ALA A 5 -5.88 -14.45 3.40
CA ALA A 5 -7.34 -14.36 3.50
C ALA A 5 -7.80 -14.11 4.95
N GLN A 6 -7.15 -14.77 5.92
CA GLN A 6 -7.44 -14.65 7.36
C GLN A 6 -6.68 -13.52 8.06
N GLU A 7 -5.75 -12.86 7.36
CA GLU A 7 -4.96 -11.78 7.92
C GLU A 7 -5.76 -10.49 8.01
N GLU A 8 -5.47 -9.69 9.04
CA GLU A 8 -6.16 -8.44 9.30
C GLU A 8 -5.87 -7.42 8.19
N THR A 9 -6.94 -6.80 7.65
CA THR A 9 -6.83 -5.65 6.75
C THR A 9 -6.50 -4.40 7.55
N LEU A 10 -5.39 -3.76 7.20
CA LEU A 10 -4.87 -2.57 7.89
C LEU A 10 -5.14 -1.28 7.14
N LEU A 11 -5.24 -1.34 5.81
CA LEU A 11 -5.55 -0.23 4.91
C LEU A 11 -6.37 -0.74 3.72
N GLN A 12 -7.35 0.06 3.31
CA GLN A 12 -8.06 -0.07 2.04
C GLN A 12 -8.23 1.33 1.45
N ILE A 13 -7.77 1.52 0.22
CA ILE A 13 -7.96 2.75 -0.56
C ILE A 13 -8.78 2.38 -1.79
N HIS A 14 -9.95 2.98 -1.94
CA HIS A 14 -10.76 2.83 -3.14
C HIS A 14 -10.52 4.01 -4.07
N CYS A 15 -10.18 3.72 -5.33
CA CYS A 15 -9.84 4.71 -6.34
C CYS A 15 -10.64 4.49 -7.63
N SER A 16 -10.99 5.59 -8.29
CA SER A 16 -11.49 5.61 -9.65
C SER A 16 -10.46 6.29 -10.56
N ALA A 17 -10.39 5.93 -11.84
CA ALA A 17 -9.54 6.63 -12.79
C ALA A 17 -10.18 7.97 -13.18
N THR A 18 -9.38 9.05 -13.21
CA THR A 18 -9.91 10.42 -13.37
C THR A 18 -10.36 10.72 -14.80
N SER A 19 -9.77 10.09 -15.83
CA SER A 19 -10.03 10.48 -17.23
C SER A 19 -9.89 9.36 -18.26
N THR A 20 -9.79 8.09 -17.84
CA THR A 20 -9.65 7.00 -18.81
C THR A 20 -10.97 6.74 -19.51
N SER A 21 -10.95 6.81 -20.84
CA SER A 21 -12.15 6.64 -21.67
C SER A 21 -12.45 5.17 -21.96
N SER A 22 -11.48 4.27 -21.70
CA SER A 22 -11.62 2.83 -21.94
C SER A 22 -10.90 2.00 -20.88
N LYS A 23 -11.33 0.75 -20.74
CA LYS A 23 -10.67 -0.25 -19.89
C LYS A 23 -9.24 -0.55 -20.34
N GLU A 24 -8.98 -0.51 -21.64
CA GLU A 24 -7.65 -0.75 -22.22
C GLU A 24 -6.64 0.31 -21.80
N GLU A 25 -7.06 1.59 -21.77
CA GLU A 25 -6.24 2.69 -21.29
C GLU A 25 -5.95 2.56 -19.78
N PHE A 26 -6.96 2.15 -19.01
CA PHE A 26 -6.80 1.88 -17.59
C PHE A 26 -5.77 0.77 -17.33
N GLU A 27 -5.88 -0.37 -18.01
CA GLU A 27 -4.98 -1.52 -17.85
C GLU A 27 -3.56 -1.25 -18.36
N SER A 28 -3.41 -0.45 -19.42
CA SER A 28 -2.10 -0.15 -20.03
C SER A 28 -1.36 1.03 -19.39
N THR A 29 -2.08 1.97 -18.79
CA THR A 29 -1.50 3.23 -18.31
C THR A 29 -1.70 3.46 -16.81
N VAL A 30 -2.94 3.39 -16.32
CA VAL A 30 -3.26 3.75 -14.93
C VAL A 30 -2.77 2.66 -13.97
N LEU A 31 -3.20 1.42 -14.19
CA LEU A 31 -2.86 0.29 -13.32
C LEU A 31 -1.34 0.10 -13.18
N PRO A 32 -0.52 0.08 -14.25
CA PRO A 32 0.93 -0.11 -14.13
C PRO A 32 1.62 1.03 -13.37
N LYS A 33 1.11 2.27 -13.49
CA LYS A 33 1.64 3.41 -12.73
C LYS A 33 1.34 3.29 -11.24
N VAL A 34 0.14 2.88 -10.88
CA VAL A 34 -0.24 2.62 -9.48
C VAL A 34 0.57 1.47 -8.90
N GLN A 35 0.68 0.35 -9.62
CA GLN A 35 1.52 -0.79 -9.20
C GLN A 35 2.97 -0.38 -9.02
N LYS A 36 3.53 0.40 -9.96
CA LYS A 36 4.89 0.92 -9.86
C LYS A 36 5.08 1.78 -8.61
N PHE A 37 4.14 2.66 -8.31
CA PHE A 37 4.17 3.48 -7.08
C PHE A 37 4.17 2.61 -5.81
N VAL A 38 3.28 1.61 -5.75
CA VAL A 38 3.20 0.70 -4.60
C VAL A 38 4.52 -0.06 -4.41
N GLN A 39 5.12 -0.54 -5.49
CA GLN A 39 6.36 -1.32 -5.46
C GLN A 39 7.62 -0.48 -5.20
N SER A 40 7.61 0.80 -5.56
CA SER A 40 8.73 1.72 -5.38
C SER A 40 8.68 2.50 -4.07
N PHE A 41 7.60 2.36 -3.29
CA PHE A 41 7.42 3.12 -2.06
C PHE A 41 8.61 2.93 -1.11
N PRO A 42 9.20 4.01 -0.57
CA PRO A 42 10.46 3.96 0.17
C PRO A 42 10.25 3.54 1.63
N PHE A 43 9.80 2.31 1.85
CA PHE A 43 9.54 1.74 3.18
C PHE A 43 10.72 1.86 4.15
N SER A 44 11.96 1.82 3.65
CA SER A 44 13.17 1.95 4.48
C SER A 44 13.37 3.36 5.02
N ALA A 45 12.84 4.38 4.35
CA ALA A 45 12.84 5.75 4.85
C ALA A 45 11.83 5.92 6.00
N VAL A 46 10.71 5.19 5.94
CA VAL A 46 9.68 5.21 7.00
C VAL A 46 10.16 4.49 8.26
N LEU A 47 10.90 3.41 8.10
CA LEU A 47 11.37 2.56 9.21
C LEU A 47 12.91 2.39 9.16
N PRO A 48 13.70 3.46 9.40
CA PRO A 48 15.15 3.47 9.14
C PRO A 48 15.96 2.51 10.01
N VAL A 49 15.42 2.12 11.17
CA VAL A 49 16.09 1.24 12.15
C VAL A 49 15.56 -0.19 12.15
N GLN A 50 14.53 -0.47 11.34
CA GLN A 50 13.95 -1.81 11.20
C GLN A 50 14.63 -2.52 10.02
N PRO A 51 15.24 -3.69 10.22
CA PRO A 51 15.66 -4.54 9.12
C PRO A 51 14.43 -5.02 8.34
N LEU A 52 14.44 -4.80 7.02
CA LEU A 52 13.31 -5.02 6.13
C LEU A 52 13.75 -5.71 4.84
N GLN A 53 12.85 -6.47 4.23
CA GLN A 53 12.97 -6.99 2.87
C GLN A 53 11.68 -6.70 2.12
N TYR A 54 11.77 -6.30 0.86
CA TYR A 54 10.62 -5.99 0.01
C TYR A 54 10.65 -6.89 -1.21
N LEU A 55 9.53 -7.56 -1.48
CA LEU A 55 9.38 -8.52 -2.57
C LEU A 55 8.18 -8.09 -3.42
N PRO A 56 8.39 -7.52 -4.61
CA PRO A 56 7.31 -7.25 -5.55
C PRO A 56 6.53 -8.53 -5.86
N THR A 57 5.21 -8.44 -5.91
CA THR A 57 4.33 -9.56 -6.22
C THR A 57 3.85 -9.51 -7.67
N ALA A 58 3.49 -10.66 -8.24
CA ALA A 58 3.08 -10.76 -9.65
C ALA A 58 1.79 -9.99 -9.97
N ASP A 59 0.96 -9.71 -8.97
CA ASP A 59 -0.26 -8.90 -9.08
C ASP A 59 0.00 -7.38 -8.98
N GLY A 60 1.27 -6.95 -8.96
CA GLY A 60 1.66 -5.55 -8.89
C GLY A 60 1.65 -4.95 -7.49
N GLY A 61 1.45 -5.78 -6.46
CA GLY A 61 1.64 -5.43 -5.07
C GLY A 61 3.09 -5.57 -4.60
N VAL A 62 3.26 -5.57 -3.27
CA VAL A 62 4.56 -5.78 -2.61
C VAL A 62 4.39 -6.43 -1.24
N GLU A 63 5.21 -7.45 -0.95
CA GLU A 63 5.35 -8.02 0.39
C GLU A 63 6.53 -7.36 1.11
N VAL A 64 6.24 -6.72 2.23
CA VAL A 64 7.19 -6.04 3.11
C VAL A 64 7.42 -6.91 4.33
N LEU A 65 8.54 -7.62 4.37
CA LEU A 65 8.92 -8.50 5.46
C LEU A 65 9.74 -7.76 6.50
N PHE A 66 9.31 -7.85 7.75
CA PHE A 66 10.06 -7.35 8.89
C PHE A 66 11.03 -8.45 9.32
N MET A 67 12.33 -8.15 9.31
CA MET A 67 13.37 -9.11 9.62
C MET A 67 13.82 -8.94 11.07
N ARG A 68 14.03 -10.05 11.80
CA ARG A 68 14.73 -9.99 13.08
C ARG A 68 16.14 -9.46 12.87
N LYS A 69 16.63 -8.67 13.82
CA LYS A 69 18.06 -8.32 13.85
C LYS A 69 18.87 -9.61 13.83
N LYS A 70 19.82 -9.70 12.90
CA LYS A 70 20.70 -10.86 12.77
C LYS A 70 21.47 -11.05 14.08
N THR A 71 21.25 -12.18 14.74
CA THR A 71 22.16 -12.70 15.76
C THR A 71 23.15 -13.65 15.08
N LYS A 72 23.90 -14.46 15.83
CA LYS A 72 24.75 -15.52 15.23
C LYS A 72 23.92 -16.57 14.46
N GLU A 73 22.60 -16.60 14.67
CA GLU A 73 21.65 -17.41 13.91
C GLU A 73 20.99 -16.55 12.82
N LYS A 74 20.73 -17.14 11.64
CA LYS A 74 20.11 -16.47 10.48
C LYS A 74 18.88 -15.65 10.93
N GLY A 75 18.81 -14.38 10.52
CA GLY A 75 17.63 -13.55 10.77
C GLY A 75 16.39 -14.18 10.13
N SER A 76 15.36 -14.40 10.94
CA SER A 76 14.06 -14.91 10.51
C SER A 76 13.09 -13.76 10.22
N ILE A 77 11.99 -14.08 9.53
CA ILE A 77 10.84 -13.19 9.40
C ILE A 77 10.22 -12.98 10.80
N ASP A 78 9.71 -11.77 11.05
CA ASP A 78 9.07 -11.33 12.29
C ASP A 78 7.89 -10.39 11.98
N GLY A 79 6.99 -10.92 11.16
CA GLY A 79 5.83 -10.22 10.62
C GLY A 79 6.16 -9.35 9.41
N GLY A 80 5.21 -8.48 9.08
CA GLY A 80 5.31 -7.62 7.91
C GLY A 80 3.96 -7.09 7.43
N LEU A 81 3.95 -6.64 6.18
CA LEU A 81 2.78 -6.13 5.48
C LEU A 81 2.74 -6.71 4.06
N CYS A 82 1.55 -6.91 3.53
CA CYS A 82 1.37 -7.27 2.12
C CYS A 82 0.41 -6.29 1.48
N PHE A 83 0.90 -5.58 0.46
CA PHE A 83 0.14 -4.64 -0.35
C PHE A 83 -0.38 -5.37 -1.57
N PHE A 84 -1.66 -5.17 -1.88
CA PHE A 84 -2.34 -5.69 -3.06
C PHE A 84 -2.89 -4.50 -3.86
N VAL A 85 -2.80 -4.60 -5.18
CA VAL A 85 -3.44 -3.67 -6.12
C VAL A 85 -4.47 -4.48 -6.91
N ILE A 86 -5.76 -4.16 -6.74
CA ILE A 86 -6.87 -4.98 -7.21
C ILE A 86 -7.74 -4.14 -8.15
N PRO A 87 -7.76 -4.40 -9.46
CA PRO A 87 -8.76 -3.82 -10.35
C PRO A 87 -10.17 -4.30 -9.97
N THR A 88 -11.13 -3.39 -9.73
CA THR A 88 -12.49 -3.75 -9.26
C THR A 88 -13.58 -3.75 -10.33
N GLY A 89 -13.23 -3.62 -11.61
CA GLY A 89 -14.17 -3.59 -12.76
C GLY A 89 -14.47 -4.92 -13.45
N SER A 90 -14.55 -6.05 -12.74
CA SER A 90 -14.75 -7.39 -13.35
C SER A 90 -16.10 -8.06 -13.04
N GLY A 91 -17.12 -7.27 -12.72
CA GLY A 91 -18.52 -7.72 -12.68
C GLY A 91 -19.20 -7.44 -14.01
N ASN A 92 -20.02 -8.39 -14.48
CA ASN A 92 -20.65 -8.48 -15.82
C ASN A 92 -21.44 -7.26 -16.35
N ASN A 93 -21.43 -6.09 -15.71
CA ASN A 93 -22.30 -4.98 -16.08
C ASN A 93 -21.79 -3.56 -15.83
N ASN A 94 -20.50 -3.28 -15.61
CA ASN A 94 -20.04 -1.88 -15.67
C ASN A 94 -18.57 -1.74 -16.09
N GLU A 95 -18.34 -0.78 -16.99
CA GLU A 95 -17.06 -0.25 -17.46
C GLU A 95 -16.34 0.55 -16.37
N SER A 96 -16.37 0.10 -15.10
CA SER A 96 -15.79 0.87 -14.01
C SER A 96 -14.26 0.72 -13.99
N ASN A 97 -13.58 1.80 -14.38
CA ASN A 97 -12.13 1.96 -14.29
C ASN A 97 -11.73 2.22 -12.82
N GLU A 98 -12.02 1.25 -11.96
CA GLU A 98 -11.81 1.33 -10.51
C GLU A 98 -10.71 0.36 -10.07
N LEU A 99 -10.03 0.73 -8.98
CA LEU A 99 -9.10 -0.15 -8.29
C LEU A 99 -9.15 0.06 -6.79
N GLU A 100 -8.70 -0.98 -6.08
CA GLU A 100 -8.47 -0.96 -4.66
C GLU A 100 -7.01 -1.26 -4.33
N ILE A 101 -6.46 -0.49 -3.41
CA ILE A 101 -5.19 -0.82 -2.76
C ILE A 101 -5.52 -1.34 -1.38
N VAL A 102 -5.21 -2.61 -1.13
CA VAL A 102 -5.46 -3.28 0.15
C VAL A 102 -4.14 -3.63 0.79
N VAL A 103 -3.96 -3.28 2.07
CA VAL A 103 -2.80 -3.71 2.86
C VAL A 103 -3.28 -4.62 3.96
N LYS A 104 -2.70 -5.81 4.01
CA LYS A 104 -2.94 -6.78 5.08
C LYS A 104 -1.70 -6.97 5.93
N ARG A 105 -1.89 -7.34 7.19
CA ARG A 105 -0.79 -7.82 8.03
C ARG A 105 -0.20 -9.09 7.43
N ASN A 106 1.11 -9.24 7.53
CA ASN A 106 1.75 -10.54 7.50
C ASN A 106 2.14 -10.91 8.93
N SER A 107 1.50 -11.92 9.52
CA SER A 107 1.78 -12.34 10.91
C SER A 107 2.84 -13.45 10.99
N GLU A 108 3.47 -13.81 9.87
CA GLU A 108 4.44 -14.91 9.78
C GLU A 108 5.66 -14.69 10.69
N GLY A 109 5.97 -15.67 11.54
CA GLY A 109 7.12 -15.64 12.44
C GLY A 109 7.01 -14.65 13.62
N GLN A 110 5.87 -13.97 13.73
CA GLN A 110 5.64 -12.90 14.69
C GLN A 110 5.16 -13.45 16.05
N THR A 111 5.83 -13.05 17.14
CA THR A 111 5.38 -13.38 18.50
C THR A 111 4.48 -12.30 19.10
N CYS A 112 4.63 -11.05 18.66
CA CYS A 112 3.85 -9.91 19.11
C CYS A 112 3.55 -8.93 17.96
N GLY A 113 2.36 -8.33 17.96
CA GLY A 113 1.91 -7.32 16.99
C GLY A 113 2.95 -6.22 16.75
N LYS A 114 3.26 -5.87 15.50
CA LYS A 114 4.22 -4.82 15.13
C LYS A 114 3.49 -3.51 14.89
N MET A 115 2.47 -3.25 15.71
CA MET A 115 1.48 -2.20 15.48
C MET A 115 2.10 -0.82 15.26
N PHE A 116 3.21 -0.51 15.92
CA PHE A 116 3.93 0.75 15.70
C PHE A 116 4.50 0.85 14.28
N SER A 117 5.26 -0.17 13.84
CA SER A 117 5.82 -0.23 12.49
C SER A 117 4.73 -0.29 11.41
N GLU A 118 3.68 -1.08 11.66
CA GLU A 118 2.52 -1.19 10.77
C GLU A 118 1.81 0.17 10.62
N LYS A 119 1.56 0.87 11.74
CA LYS A 119 0.95 2.21 11.76
C LYS A 119 1.77 3.23 10.98
N LEU A 120 3.07 3.29 11.22
CA LEU A 120 3.95 4.25 10.54
C LEU A 120 3.96 4.03 9.02
N VAL A 121 4.08 2.77 8.57
CA VAL A 121 4.06 2.47 7.13
C VAL A 121 2.72 2.81 6.51
N VAL A 122 1.61 2.44 7.14
CA VAL A 122 0.27 2.76 6.61
C VAL A 122 0.02 4.25 6.53
N GLN A 123 0.32 5.01 7.59
CA GLN A 123 0.14 6.46 7.61
C GLN A 123 1.01 7.16 6.55
N ALA A 124 2.31 6.81 6.49
CA ALA A 124 3.22 7.36 5.49
C ALA A 124 2.77 7.03 4.05
N PHE A 125 2.32 5.80 3.82
CA PHE A 125 1.81 5.39 2.51
C PHE A 125 0.58 6.18 2.11
N VAL A 126 -0.41 6.35 3.00
CA VAL A 126 -1.61 7.15 2.72
C VAL A 126 -1.24 8.60 2.41
N SER A 127 -0.40 9.22 3.23
CA SER A 127 -0.01 10.63 3.01
C SER A 127 0.71 10.81 1.67
N SER A 128 1.62 9.90 1.33
CA SER A 128 2.34 9.96 0.05
C SER A 128 1.44 9.62 -1.15
N PHE A 129 0.53 8.65 -1.03
CA PHE A 129 -0.39 8.28 -2.12
C PHE A 129 -1.44 9.36 -2.39
N THR A 130 -1.93 10.04 -1.34
CA THR A 130 -2.92 11.12 -1.44
C THR A 130 -2.31 12.50 -1.69
N GLY A 131 -0.97 12.62 -1.69
CA GLY A 131 -0.28 13.88 -1.91
C GLY A 131 -0.31 14.87 -0.73
N LYS A 132 -0.86 14.49 0.43
CA LYS A 132 -0.98 15.37 1.61
C LYS A 132 0.37 15.77 2.22
N ASP A 133 1.42 14.97 2.03
CA ASP A 133 2.78 15.30 2.52
C ASP A 133 3.32 16.60 1.91
N VAL A 134 2.91 16.94 0.68
CA VAL A 134 3.38 18.14 -0.05
C VAL A 134 2.72 19.42 0.48
N GLU A 135 1.46 19.34 0.92
CA GLU A 135 0.73 20.51 1.42
C GLU A 135 1.10 20.89 2.86
N GLU A 136 1.51 19.92 3.70
CA GLU A 136 1.86 20.16 5.11
C GLU A 136 3.33 20.58 5.33
N GLY A 137 4.07 20.90 4.26
CA GLY A 137 5.46 21.40 4.35
C GLY A 137 6.48 20.35 4.82
N ARG A 138 6.13 19.06 4.81
CA ARG A 138 7.07 17.96 5.04
C ARG A 138 7.77 17.63 3.72
N ALA A 139 9.07 17.32 3.79
CA ALA A 139 9.78 16.85 2.61
C ALA A 139 9.12 15.54 2.13
N PRO A 140 8.83 15.40 0.82
CA PRO A 140 8.19 14.20 0.31
C PRO A 140 9.10 13.00 0.57
N LEU A 141 8.51 11.93 1.12
CA LEU A 141 9.24 10.70 1.44
C LEU A 141 9.79 10.01 0.20
N THR A 142 9.20 10.29 -0.96
CA THR A 142 9.57 9.75 -2.27
C THR A 142 9.79 10.87 -3.27
N SER A 143 10.78 10.73 -4.15
CA SER A 143 10.95 11.60 -5.32
C SER A 143 10.01 11.24 -6.47
N GLN A 144 9.25 10.14 -6.35
CA GLN A 144 8.24 9.79 -7.31
C GLN A 144 6.95 10.52 -6.98
N GLU A 145 6.41 11.21 -7.98
CA GLU A 145 5.06 11.76 -7.91
C GLU A 145 4.09 10.63 -7.60
N ALA A 146 3.20 10.88 -6.63
CA ALA A 146 2.05 10.02 -6.44
C ALA A 146 1.32 9.87 -7.79
N PRO A 147 0.60 8.76 -8.04
CA PRO A 147 -0.27 8.66 -9.21
C PRO A 147 -1.17 9.90 -9.35
N GLY A 148 -1.41 10.61 -8.24
CA GLY A 148 -1.89 11.97 -8.22
C GLY A 148 -3.36 12.03 -8.62
N ASN A 149 -4.01 13.16 -8.31
CA ASN A 149 -5.40 13.36 -8.69
C ASN A 149 -5.61 13.35 -10.23
N GLU A 150 -4.53 13.48 -11.00
CA GLU A 150 -4.54 13.45 -12.46
C GLU A 150 -4.79 12.05 -13.04
N LEU A 151 -4.26 10.98 -12.42
CA LEU A 151 -4.47 9.61 -12.92
C LEU A 151 -5.58 8.88 -12.17
N VAL A 152 -5.64 9.05 -10.85
CA VAL A 152 -6.61 8.39 -10.00
C VAL A 152 -7.22 9.37 -9.00
N LYS A 153 -8.54 9.32 -8.88
CA LYS A 153 -9.28 9.99 -7.84
C LYS A 153 -9.47 9.02 -6.68
N VAL A 154 -8.98 9.41 -5.50
CA VAL A 154 -9.20 8.66 -4.26
C VAL A 154 -10.63 8.94 -3.79
N GLU A 155 -11.48 7.92 -3.85
CA GLU A 155 -12.88 8.02 -3.43
C GLU A 155 -13.03 7.81 -1.92
N SER A 156 -12.29 6.85 -1.37
CA SER A 156 -12.29 6.61 0.06
C SER A 156 -10.97 6.01 0.54
N VAL A 157 -10.66 6.29 1.81
CA VAL A 157 -9.54 5.68 2.53
C VAL A 157 -10.10 5.14 3.83
N PHE A 158 -9.78 3.89 4.15
CA PHE A 158 -9.99 3.29 5.45
C PHE A 158 -8.65 2.76 5.95
N HIS A 159 -8.24 3.11 7.16
CA HIS A 159 -7.15 2.40 7.82
C HIS A 159 -7.42 2.18 9.30
N LYS A 160 -6.83 1.11 9.85
CA LYS A 160 -7.06 0.65 11.22
C LYS A 160 -6.89 1.74 12.29
N TRP A 161 -5.96 2.68 12.08
CA TRP A 161 -5.66 3.76 13.04
C TRP A 161 -6.32 5.09 12.68
N MET A 162 -7.46 5.09 11.98
CA MET A 162 -8.29 6.28 11.88
C MET A 162 -8.95 6.49 13.23
N ASP A 163 -8.25 7.19 14.13
CA ASP A 163 -8.86 7.67 15.36
C ASP A 163 -10.00 8.63 14.97
N GLY A 164 -11.19 8.40 15.52
CA GLY A 164 -12.42 9.05 15.08
C GLY A 164 -12.31 10.58 15.05
N LEU A 165 -12.31 11.15 13.84
CA LEU A 165 -12.84 12.49 13.60
C LEU A 165 -14.37 12.38 13.68
N VAL A 166 -14.86 12.26 14.91
CA VAL A 166 -16.20 12.75 15.25
C VAL A 166 -16.05 14.26 15.33
N ALA A 167 -16.70 14.96 14.39
CA ALA A 167 -17.25 16.27 14.66
C ALA A 167 -18.77 16.09 14.76
#